data_AF-A0A4Q3U938-F1
#
_entry.id   AF-A0A4Q3U938-F1
#
_cell.length_a   1.000
_cell.length_b   1.000
_cell.length_c   1.000
_cell.angle_alpha   90.00
_cell.angle_beta   90.00
_cell.angle_gamma   90.00
#
_symmetry.space_group_name_H-M   'P 1'
#
loop_
_entity.id
_entity.type
_entity.pdbx_description
1 polymer ?
#
loop_
_entity_poly.entity_id
_entity_poly.type
_entity_poly.pdbx_seq_one_letter_code
_entity_poly.pdbx_strand_id
1 'polypeptide(L)'
;GEDRVVASLLGNPTARLNRETYDRVAERADANPVLHAPFVRNAHVPLDMLNHVYLRVETNLRREIMRKFHGVSPAELETALEASRNHLSSAYGALPDDYQAAKEHVAALSKITPLQPPVLVRLLRENRRTAFLMAFAQLVDIDFDIGRRLLDSKDIDALAMLCRGAGFDRGLFVTLCITIMNDGGGISKAEKYGQLYEQVPISAAQRALRFWKVRAKGTTSAQAA
;
A
#
# COMPACT_ATOMS: atom_id res chain seq x y z
N GLY A 1 -1.62 -23.98 16.38
CA GLY A 1 -0.19 -24.31 16.48
C GLY A 1 0.62 -23.09 16.88
N GLU A 2 1.80 -23.29 17.45
CA GLU A 2 2.73 -22.21 17.84
C GLU A 2 3.38 -21.55 16.62
N ASP A 3 3.80 -20.29 16.75
CA ASP A 3 4.37 -19.51 15.65
C ASP A 3 5.62 -20.15 15.06
N ARG A 4 6.45 -20.77 15.91
CA ARG A 4 7.69 -21.44 15.49
C ARG A 4 7.40 -22.64 14.59
N VAL A 5 6.33 -23.37 14.86
CA VAL A 5 5.90 -24.51 14.03
C VAL A 5 5.41 -24.01 12.67
N VAL A 6 4.63 -22.93 12.66
CA VAL A 6 4.17 -22.30 11.41
C VAL A 6 5.36 -21.77 10.58
N ALA A 7 6.32 -21.10 11.24
CA ALA A 7 7.54 -20.63 10.58
C ALA A 7 8.37 -21.78 9.98
N SER A 8 8.52 -22.88 10.71
CA SER A 8 9.21 -24.08 10.21
C SER A 8 8.48 -24.71 9.02
N LEU A 9 7.15 -24.78 9.07
CA LEU A 9 6.31 -25.30 7.99
C LEU A 9 6.42 -24.43 6.73
N LEU A 10 6.41 -23.10 6.88
CA LEU A 10 6.64 -22.15 5.78
C LEU A 10 8.05 -22.26 5.20
N GLY A 11 9.04 -22.60 6.02
CA GLY A 11 10.42 -22.82 5.58
C GLY A 11 10.64 -24.15 4.85
N ASN A 12 9.68 -25.07 4.88
CA ASN A 12 9.79 -26.36 4.22
C ASN A 12 9.30 -26.28 2.75
N PRO A 13 10.20 -26.35 1.75
CA PRO A 13 9.81 -26.25 0.34
C PRO A 13 8.97 -27.44 -0.15
N THR A 14 8.95 -28.55 0.58
CA THR A 14 8.17 -29.74 0.22
C THR A 14 6.76 -29.74 0.83
N ALA A 15 6.49 -28.82 1.75
CA ALA A 15 5.18 -28.72 2.39
C ALA A 15 4.14 -28.21 1.38
N ARG A 16 3.14 -29.04 1.08
CA ARG A 16 2.00 -28.65 0.24
C ARG A 16 0.91 -28.07 1.12
N LEU A 17 0.95 -26.75 1.28
CA LEU A 17 -0.10 -26.01 1.98
C LEU A 17 -1.21 -25.65 0.98
N ASN A 18 -2.45 -25.84 1.40
CA ASN A 18 -3.59 -25.35 0.62
C ASN A 18 -3.73 -23.82 0.80
N ARG A 19 -4.53 -23.20 -0.07
CA ARG A 19 -4.75 -21.76 -0.05
C ARG A 19 -5.32 -21.25 1.28
N GLU A 20 -6.31 -21.94 1.84
CA GLU A 20 -6.93 -21.57 3.12
C GLU A 20 -5.91 -21.54 4.27
N THR A 21 -4.92 -22.43 4.25
CA THR A 21 -3.82 -22.41 5.23
C THR A 21 -2.97 -21.16 5.05
N TYR A 22 -2.63 -20.80 3.81
CA TYR A 22 -1.90 -19.57 3.56
C TYR A 22 -2.67 -18.32 3.97
N ASP A 23 -3.99 -18.30 3.79
CA ASP A 23 -4.85 -17.20 4.24
C ASP A 23 -4.76 -17.00 5.75
N ARG A 24 -4.97 -18.07 6.53
CA ARG A 24 -4.86 -18.04 8.00
C ARG A 24 -3.46 -17.63 8.45
N VAL A 25 -2.43 -18.04 7.71
CA VAL A 25 -1.05 -17.66 8.01
C VAL A 25 -0.79 -16.19 7.67
N ALA A 26 -1.38 -15.66 6.60
CA ALA A 26 -1.28 -14.24 6.22
C ALA A 26 -1.92 -13.34 7.28
N GLU A 27 -3.12 -13.69 7.76
CA GLU A 27 -3.78 -13.00 8.87
C GLU A 27 -2.92 -13.01 10.14
N ARG A 28 -2.36 -14.18 10.47
CA ARG A 28 -1.47 -14.31 11.63
C ARG A 28 -0.17 -13.53 11.45
N ALA A 29 0.36 -13.45 10.23
CA ALA A 29 1.56 -12.69 9.91
C ALA A 29 1.32 -11.18 10.05
N ASP A 30 0.09 -10.66 9.92
CA ASP A 30 -0.19 -9.22 10.05
C ASP A 30 0.26 -8.64 11.41
N ALA A 31 0.17 -9.45 12.46
CA ALA A 31 0.55 -9.08 13.83
C ALA A 31 1.82 -9.79 14.33
N ASN A 32 2.47 -10.62 13.50
CA ASN A 32 3.57 -11.48 13.96
C ASN A 32 4.85 -11.35 13.11
N PRO A 33 5.83 -10.57 13.59
CA PRO A 33 7.11 -10.40 12.90
C PRO A 33 7.89 -11.68 12.65
N VAL A 34 7.72 -12.72 13.49
CA VAL A 34 8.42 -14.00 13.33
C VAL A 34 8.01 -14.70 12.04
N LEU A 35 6.77 -14.49 11.59
CA LEU A 35 6.24 -15.10 10.38
C LEU A 35 6.58 -14.32 9.10
N HIS A 36 6.98 -13.05 9.20
CA HIS A 36 7.21 -12.19 8.03
C HIS A 36 8.24 -12.79 7.06
N ALA A 37 9.45 -13.08 7.52
CA ALA A 37 10.52 -13.60 6.68
C ALA A 37 10.20 -14.98 6.05
N PRO A 38 9.78 -16.02 6.82
CA PRO A 38 9.47 -17.31 6.22
C PRO A 38 8.27 -17.24 5.28
N PHE A 39 7.28 -16.38 5.55
CA PHE A 39 6.14 -16.17 4.66
C PHE A 39 6.58 -15.50 3.34
N VAL A 40 7.32 -14.39 3.42
CA VAL A 40 7.77 -13.67 2.22
C VAL A 40 8.71 -14.51 1.37
N ARG A 41 9.57 -15.34 1.97
CA ARG A 41 10.54 -16.16 1.24
C ARG A 41 9.95 -17.41 0.61
N ASN A 42 8.87 -17.95 1.17
CA ASN A 42 8.22 -19.14 0.61
C ASN A 42 7.77 -18.89 -0.84
N ALA A 43 8.17 -19.78 -1.75
CA ALA A 43 7.94 -19.63 -3.19
C ALA A 43 6.48 -19.85 -3.61
N HIS A 44 5.69 -20.53 -2.77
CA HIS A 44 4.32 -20.93 -3.05
C HIS A 44 3.28 -19.99 -2.44
N VAL A 45 3.70 -18.99 -1.66
CA VAL A 45 2.78 -17.99 -1.11
C VAL A 45 2.18 -17.16 -2.25
N PRO A 46 0.83 -17.08 -2.32
CA PRO A 46 0.15 -16.28 -3.33
C PRO A 46 0.47 -14.78 -3.26
N LEU A 47 0.47 -14.13 -4.43
CA LEU A 47 0.85 -12.73 -4.61
C LEU A 47 -0.05 -11.75 -3.85
N ASP A 48 -1.35 -12.03 -3.80
CA ASP A 48 -2.33 -11.24 -3.06
C ASP A 48 -2.04 -11.23 -1.56
N MET A 49 -1.57 -12.35 -1.01
CA MET A 49 -1.19 -12.44 0.40
C MET A 49 0.17 -11.79 0.69
N LEU A 50 1.12 -11.84 -0.26
CA LEU A 50 2.35 -11.03 -0.16
C LEU A 50 2.02 -9.54 -0.15
N ASN A 51 1.03 -9.12 -0.94
CA ASN A 51 0.56 -7.74 -0.93
C ASN A 51 -0.10 -7.35 0.41
N HIS A 52 -0.82 -8.28 1.04
CA HIS A 52 -1.45 -8.07 2.34
C HIS A 52 -0.41 -7.69 3.41
N VAL A 53 0.68 -8.46 3.51
CA VAL A 53 1.71 -8.23 4.53
C VAL A 53 2.69 -7.10 4.18
N TYR A 54 2.66 -6.56 2.95
CA TYR A 54 3.64 -5.58 2.46
C TYR A 54 3.83 -4.39 3.41
N LEU A 55 2.74 -3.84 3.95
CA LEU A 55 2.79 -2.69 4.87
C LEU A 55 3.29 -3.05 6.27
N ARG A 56 3.35 -4.34 6.64
CA ARG A 56 3.78 -4.81 7.96
C ARG A 56 5.23 -5.25 8.02
N VAL A 57 5.77 -5.68 6.89
CA VAL A 57 7.13 -6.20 6.82
C VAL A 57 8.16 -5.08 6.71
N GLU A 58 9.38 -5.38 7.15
CA GLU A 58 10.55 -4.49 7.07
C GLU A 58 11.00 -4.24 5.61
N THR A 59 11.75 -3.16 5.40
CA THR A 59 12.22 -2.69 4.08
C THR A 59 12.92 -3.79 3.25
N ASN A 60 13.71 -4.67 3.88
CA ASN A 60 14.38 -5.76 3.16
C ASN A 60 13.40 -6.75 2.54
N LEU A 61 12.38 -7.14 3.30
CA LEU A 61 11.32 -8.03 2.86
C LEU A 61 10.40 -7.35 1.83
N ARG A 62 10.16 -6.05 1.95
CA ARG A 62 9.43 -5.28 0.92
C ARG A 62 10.14 -5.34 -0.43
N ARG A 63 11.47 -5.20 -0.45
CA ARG A 63 12.26 -5.36 -1.68
C ARG A 63 12.15 -6.77 -2.25
N GLU A 64 12.13 -7.80 -1.40
CA GLU A 64 11.86 -9.18 -1.84
C GLU A 64 10.48 -9.34 -2.48
N ILE A 65 9.43 -8.80 -1.84
CA ILE A 65 8.07 -8.80 -2.38
C ILE A 65 8.02 -8.08 -3.73
N MET A 66 8.65 -6.90 -3.86
CA MET A 66 8.69 -6.15 -5.12
C MET A 66 9.41 -6.91 -6.24
N ARG A 67 10.49 -7.64 -5.93
CA ARG A 67 11.16 -8.52 -6.91
C ARG A 67 10.23 -9.63 -7.39
N LYS A 68 9.47 -10.25 -6.47
CA LYS A 68 8.46 -11.25 -6.84
C LYS A 68 7.40 -10.64 -7.74
N PHE A 69 6.83 -9.49 -7.39
CA PHE A 69 5.85 -8.81 -8.26
C PHE A 69 6.41 -8.45 -9.63
N HIS A 70 7.68 -8.09 -9.74
CA HIS A 70 8.31 -7.81 -11.03
C HIS A 70 8.39 -9.04 -11.95
N GLY A 71 8.70 -10.22 -11.40
CA GLY A 71 8.91 -11.45 -12.18
C GLY A 71 7.64 -12.17 -12.66
N VAL A 72 6.45 -11.70 -12.24
CA VAL A 72 5.17 -12.38 -12.48
C VAL A 72 4.66 -12.21 -13.92
N SER A 73 3.96 -13.21 -14.45
CA SER A 73 3.27 -13.10 -15.75
C SER A 73 1.91 -12.39 -15.63
N PRO A 74 1.37 -11.80 -16.72
CA PRO A 74 0.04 -11.20 -16.69
C PRO A 74 -1.09 -12.16 -16.26
N ALA A 75 -1.01 -13.44 -16.64
CA ALA A 75 -2.03 -14.44 -16.32
C ALA A 75 -2.02 -14.84 -14.82
N GLU A 76 -0.85 -15.00 -14.23
CA GLU A 76 -0.69 -15.26 -12.80
C GLU A 76 -1.19 -14.07 -11.95
N LEU A 77 -0.91 -12.85 -12.41
CA LEU A 77 -1.40 -11.64 -11.76
C LEU A 77 -2.93 -11.57 -11.78
N GLU A 78 -3.57 -11.87 -12.91
CA GLU A 78 -5.04 -11.84 -13.00
C GLU A 78 -5.68 -12.88 -12.08
N THR A 79 -5.15 -14.11 -12.08
CA THR A 79 -5.59 -15.18 -11.17
C THR A 79 -5.48 -14.75 -9.70
N ALA A 80 -4.38 -14.10 -9.33
CA ALA A 80 -4.19 -13.59 -7.97
C ALA A 80 -5.15 -12.44 -7.63
N LEU A 81 -5.45 -11.55 -8.59
CA LEU A 81 -6.39 -10.45 -8.39
C LEU A 81 -7.83 -10.93 -8.21
N GLU A 82 -8.25 -11.93 -8.98
CA GLU A 82 -9.55 -12.58 -8.79
C GLU A 82 -9.66 -13.16 -7.37
N ALA A 83 -8.62 -13.85 -6.92
CA ALA A 83 -8.60 -14.46 -5.60
C ALA A 83 -8.53 -13.43 -4.45
N SER A 84 -7.92 -12.26 -4.69
CA SER A 84 -7.87 -11.14 -3.76
C SER A 84 -9.25 -10.51 -3.51
N ARG A 85 -10.22 -10.65 -4.41
CA ARG A 85 -11.58 -10.09 -4.24
C ARG A 85 -12.30 -10.68 -3.03
N ASN A 86 -11.92 -11.90 -2.62
CA ASN A 86 -12.56 -12.63 -1.54
C ASN A 86 -12.02 -12.23 -0.15
N HIS A 87 -10.98 -11.38 -0.08
CA HIS A 87 -10.33 -10.96 1.16
C HIS A 87 -10.54 -9.47 1.45
N LEU A 88 -11.55 -9.17 2.27
CA LEU A 88 -11.83 -7.83 2.78
C LEU A 88 -11.10 -7.63 4.11
N SER A 89 -10.03 -6.82 4.10
CA SER A 89 -9.39 -6.38 5.34
C SER A 89 -10.15 -5.17 5.91
N SER A 90 -11.11 -5.42 6.78
CA SER A 90 -11.79 -4.40 7.58
C SER A 90 -10.88 -3.95 8.73
N ALA A 91 -10.22 -2.81 8.57
CA ALA A 91 -9.56 -2.12 9.68
C ALA A 91 -10.05 -0.67 9.70
N TYR A 92 -11.30 -0.48 10.08
CA TYR A 92 -11.87 0.85 10.27
C TYR A 92 -11.44 1.42 11.62
N GLY A 93 -10.62 2.47 11.60
CA GLY A 93 -10.47 3.36 12.74
C GLY A 93 -11.59 4.40 12.77
N ALA A 94 -11.75 5.10 13.89
CA ALA A 94 -12.65 6.25 13.94
C ALA A 94 -12.24 7.30 12.89
N LEU A 95 -13.20 7.79 12.11
CA LEU A 95 -12.97 8.84 11.12
C LEU A 95 -12.57 10.15 11.81
N PRO A 96 -11.74 10.99 11.18
CA PRO A 96 -11.43 12.33 11.69
C PRO A 96 -12.69 13.20 11.84
N ASP A 97 -12.69 14.10 12.82
CA ASP A 97 -13.83 14.99 13.08
C ASP A 97 -14.16 15.90 11.87
N ASP A 98 -13.14 16.27 11.08
CA ASP A 98 -13.28 17.10 9.88
C ASP A 98 -13.58 16.31 8.59
N TYR A 99 -13.81 15.00 8.69
CA TYR A 99 -13.97 14.12 7.52
C TYR A 99 -15.05 14.58 6.55
N GLN A 100 -16.23 14.97 7.06
CA GLN A 100 -17.34 15.41 6.21
C GLN A 100 -17.02 16.72 5.47
N ALA A 101 -16.43 17.70 6.17
CA ALA A 101 -16.01 18.97 5.58
C ALA A 101 -14.89 18.76 4.53
N ALA A 102 -13.94 17.87 4.80
CA ALA A 102 -12.89 17.50 3.87
C ALA A 102 -13.45 16.81 2.62
N LYS A 103 -14.44 15.92 2.80
CA LYS A 103 -15.13 15.23 1.71
C LYS A 103 -15.79 16.21 0.75
N GLU A 104 -16.55 17.16 1.29
CA GLU A 104 -17.23 18.19 0.52
C GLU A 104 -16.24 19.08 -0.22
N HIS A 105 -15.13 19.43 0.44
CA HIS A 105 -14.07 20.22 -0.19
C HIS A 105 -13.41 19.51 -1.37
N VAL A 106 -13.03 18.23 -1.23
CA VAL A 106 -12.43 17.45 -2.32
C VAL A 106 -13.43 17.20 -3.45
N ALA A 107 -14.70 16.98 -3.11
CA ALA A 107 -15.78 16.87 -4.10
C ALA A 107 -15.94 18.19 -4.88
N ALA A 108 -15.89 19.35 -4.21
CA ALA A 108 -15.94 20.64 -4.88
C ALA A 108 -14.75 20.87 -5.82
N LEU A 109 -13.53 20.49 -5.41
CA LEU A 109 -12.35 20.55 -6.28
C LEU A 109 -12.52 19.68 -7.54
N SER A 110 -13.03 18.46 -7.36
CA SER A 110 -13.24 17.50 -8.45
C SER A 110 -14.34 17.92 -9.44
N LYS A 111 -15.30 18.75 -9.01
CA LYS A 111 -16.37 19.27 -9.87
C LYS A 111 -15.87 20.30 -10.89
N ILE A 112 -14.81 21.04 -10.54
CA ILE A 112 -14.26 22.09 -11.41
C ILE A 112 -13.37 21.46 -12.48
N THR A 113 -12.52 20.52 -12.08
CA THR A 113 -11.57 19.85 -12.97
C THR A 113 -11.17 18.50 -12.36
N PRO A 114 -10.82 17.48 -13.17
CA PRO A 114 -10.26 16.24 -12.65
C PRO A 114 -9.08 16.52 -11.72
N LEU A 115 -9.09 15.93 -10.52
CA LEU A 115 -7.99 16.10 -9.57
C LEU A 115 -6.65 15.76 -10.22
N GLN A 116 -5.68 16.65 -10.03
CA GLN A 116 -4.32 16.45 -10.52
C GLN A 116 -3.34 16.37 -9.34
N PRO A 117 -2.26 15.57 -9.45
CA PRO A 117 -1.32 15.35 -8.36
C PRO A 117 -0.76 16.63 -7.66
N PRO A 118 -0.51 17.76 -8.35
CA PRO A 118 -0.07 18.99 -7.70
C PRO A 118 -1.02 19.57 -6.63
N VAL A 119 -2.33 19.24 -6.68
CA VAL A 119 -3.31 19.69 -5.67
C VAL A 119 -2.94 19.21 -4.27
N LEU A 120 -2.25 18.06 -4.18
CA LEU A 120 -1.83 17.46 -2.93
C LEU A 120 -0.87 18.35 -2.15
N VAL A 121 0.08 18.97 -2.85
CA VAL A 121 1.05 19.90 -2.24
C VAL A 121 0.33 21.12 -1.68
N ARG A 122 -0.67 21.63 -2.41
CA ARG A 122 -1.49 22.74 -1.94
C ARG A 122 -2.24 22.38 -0.65
N LEU A 123 -2.92 21.23 -0.62
CA LEU A 123 -3.67 20.77 0.55
C LEU A 123 -2.77 20.58 1.78
N LEU A 124 -1.56 20.05 1.60
CA LEU A 124 -0.58 19.93 2.68
C LEU A 124 -0.12 21.31 3.21
N ARG A 125 0.16 22.26 2.32
CA ARG A 125 0.56 23.62 2.71
C ARG A 125 -0.54 24.40 3.43
N GLU A 126 -1.79 24.15 3.09
CA GLU A 126 -2.97 24.70 3.78
C GLU A 126 -3.30 23.96 5.09
N ASN A 127 -2.46 23.00 5.51
CA ASN A 127 -2.67 22.15 6.68
C ASN A 127 -4.00 21.36 6.67
N ARG A 128 -4.54 21.08 5.47
CA ARG A 128 -5.79 20.32 5.27
C ARG A 128 -5.48 18.83 5.16
N ARG A 129 -4.99 18.21 6.25
CA ARG A 129 -4.52 16.81 6.27
C ARG A 129 -5.57 15.81 5.79
N THR A 130 -6.81 15.91 6.29
CA THR A 130 -7.89 14.98 5.92
C THR A 130 -8.26 15.11 4.45
N ALA A 131 -8.37 16.34 3.93
CA ALA A 131 -8.62 16.57 2.51
C ALA A 131 -7.46 16.07 1.62
N PHE A 132 -6.22 16.27 2.05
CA PHE A 132 -5.04 15.69 1.40
C PHE A 132 -5.15 14.16 1.31
N LEU A 133 -5.47 13.48 2.42
CA LEU A 133 -5.61 12.03 2.46
C LEU A 133 -6.71 11.52 1.51
N MET A 134 -7.85 12.21 1.47
CA MET A 134 -8.95 11.87 0.56
C MET A 134 -8.55 12.06 -0.91
N ALA A 135 -7.94 13.20 -1.25
CA ALA A 135 -7.47 13.46 -2.61
C ALA A 135 -6.35 12.49 -3.03
N PHE A 136 -5.43 12.15 -2.11
CA PHE A 136 -4.36 11.20 -2.36
C PHE A 136 -4.93 9.80 -2.62
N ALA A 137 -5.83 9.33 -1.75
CA ALA A 137 -6.51 8.05 -1.90
C ALA A 137 -7.25 7.94 -3.25
N GLN A 138 -7.92 9.01 -3.69
CA GLN A 138 -8.59 9.06 -5.00
C GLN A 138 -7.60 9.02 -6.17
N LEU A 139 -6.48 9.75 -6.09
CA LEU A 139 -5.49 9.80 -7.16
C LEU A 139 -4.71 8.49 -7.34
N VAL A 140 -4.43 7.78 -6.25
CA VAL A 140 -3.73 6.48 -6.28
C VAL A 140 -4.70 5.29 -6.28
N ASP A 141 -6.00 5.54 -6.13
CA ASP A 141 -7.10 4.56 -6.19
C ASP A 141 -6.99 3.49 -5.09
N ILE A 142 -6.92 3.94 -3.83
CA ILE A 142 -6.84 3.10 -2.63
C ILE A 142 -7.87 3.55 -1.59
N ASP A 143 -8.08 2.74 -0.56
CA ASP A 143 -8.90 3.10 0.60
C ASP A 143 -8.28 4.24 1.43
N PHE A 144 -9.14 5.09 1.98
CA PHE A 144 -8.74 6.20 2.85
C PHE A 144 -7.89 5.74 4.04
N ASP A 145 -8.25 4.62 4.67
CA ASP A 145 -7.53 4.10 5.84
C ASP A 145 -6.11 3.62 5.50
N ILE A 146 -5.87 3.13 4.28
CA ILE A 146 -4.53 2.78 3.81
C ILE A 146 -3.69 4.06 3.68
N GLY A 147 -4.24 5.09 3.05
CA GLY A 147 -3.58 6.39 2.92
C GLY A 147 -3.28 7.02 4.28
N ARG A 148 -4.23 6.94 5.22
CA ARG A 148 -4.06 7.42 6.59
C ARG A 148 -2.95 6.67 7.32
N ARG A 149 -2.98 5.33 7.33
CA ARG A 149 -1.95 4.49 7.98
C ARG A 149 -0.56 4.80 7.44
N LEU A 150 -0.44 4.93 6.13
CA LEU A 150 0.82 5.29 5.46
C LEU A 150 1.38 6.61 5.98
N LEU A 151 0.50 7.61 6.08
CA LEU A 151 0.88 8.95 6.49
C LEU A 151 1.22 9.02 7.99
N ASP A 152 0.44 8.34 8.83
CA ASP A 152 0.63 8.30 10.28
C ASP A 152 1.92 7.55 10.66
N SER A 153 2.22 6.46 9.95
CA SER A 153 3.47 5.69 10.14
C SER A 153 4.70 6.33 9.49
N LYS A 154 4.55 7.44 8.75
CA LYS A 154 5.63 8.10 8.01
C LYS A 154 6.42 7.13 7.11
N ASP A 155 5.70 6.21 6.48
CA ASP A 155 6.30 5.13 5.71
C ASP A 155 6.63 5.56 4.28
N ILE A 156 7.90 5.89 4.06
CA ILE A 156 8.41 6.46 2.81
C ILE A 156 8.44 5.42 1.68
N ASP A 157 8.79 4.18 1.99
CA ASP A 157 8.88 3.09 1.00
C ASP A 157 7.52 2.81 0.36
N ALA A 158 6.46 2.76 1.18
CA ALA A 158 5.11 2.55 0.69
C ALA A 158 4.57 3.77 -0.06
N LEU A 159 4.95 4.99 0.34
CA LEU A 159 4.59 6.22 -0.38
C LEU A 159 5.27 6.26 -1.76
N ALA A 160 6.54 5.87 -1.83
CA ALA A 160 7.29 5.76 -3.08
C ALA A 160 6.62 4.75 -4.02
N MET A 161 6.25 3.57 -3.49
CA MET A 161 5.55 2.54 -4.25
C MET A 161 4.22 3.05 -4.83
N LEU A 162 3.38 3.71 -4.02
CA LEU A 162 2.11 4.27 -4.47
C LEU A 162 2.28 5.36 -5.54
N CYS A 163 3.13 6.34 -5.27
CA CYS A 163 3.38 7.45 -6.20
C CYS A 163 3.94 6.92 -7.53
N ARG A 164 4.85 5.92 -7.48
CA ARG A 164 5.41 5.29 -8.68
C ARG A 164 4.35 4.51 -9.45
N GLY A 165 3.51 3.75 -8.77
CA GLY A 165 2.41 2.98 -9.38
C GLY A 165 1.32 3.85 -9.99
N ALA A 166 1.04 5.00 -9.39
CA ALA A 166 0.07 6.00 -9.86
C ALA A 166 0.63 6.96 -10.93
N GLY A 167 1.93 6.88 -11.25
CA GLY A 167 2.56 7.71 -12.28
C GLY A 167 2.84 9.15 -11.86
N PHE A 168 2.96 9.43 -10.56
CA PHE A 168 3.39 10.75 -10.07
C PHE A 168 4.85 10.97 -10.43
N ASP A 169 5.25 12.20 -10.76
CA ASP A 169 6.64 12.50 -11.07
C ASP A 169 7.53 12.51 -9.80
N ARG A 170 8.85 12.35 -10.00
CA ARG A 170 9.86 12.34 -8.92
C ARG A 170 9.83 13.63 -8.10
N GLY A 171 9.70 14.79 -8.76
CA GLY A 171 9.73 16.10 -8.10
C GLY A 171 8.56 16.29 -7.15
N LEU A 172 7.37 15.88 -7.58
CA LEU A 172 6.18 15.84 -6.75
C LEU A 172 6.36 14.90 -5.56
N PHE A 173 6.80 13.66 -5.78
CA PHE A 173 7.05 12.70 -4.70
C PHE A 173 7.99 13.27 -3.63
N VAL A 174 9.13 13.82 -4.05
CA VAL A 174 10.11 14.44 -3.14
C VAL A 174 9.47 15.58 -2.35
N THR A 175 8.67 16.43 -3.00
CA THR A 175 7.95 17.53 -2.34
C THR A 175 6.96 17.03 -1.29
N LEU A 176 6.22 15.97 -1.60
CA LEU A 176 5.31 15.32 -0.66
C LEU A 176 6.07 14.77 0.55
N CYS A 177 7.18 14.06 0.36
CA CYS A 177 8.00 13.54 1.45
C CYS A 177 8.53 14.65 2.36
N ILE A 178 9.12 15.71 1.80
CA ILE A 178 9.67 16.82 2.60
C ILE A 178 8.57 17.45 3.46
N THR A 179 7.40 17.67 2.86
CA THR A 179 6.26 18.33 3.52
C THR A 179 5.63 17.44 4.60
N ILE A 180 5.43 16.15 4.31
CA ILE A 180 4.81 15.18 5.22
C ILE A 180 5.71 14.89 6.42
N MET A 181 7.01 14.70 6.18
CA MET A 181 7.93 14.33 7.24
C MET A 181 8.16 15.49 8.22
N ASN A 182 7.89 16.72 7.77
CA ASN A 182 8.24 17.99 8.43
C ASN A 182 9.75 18.06 8.73
N ASP A 183 10.51 17.44 7.83
CA ASP A 183 11.94 17.27 7.98
C ASP A 183 12.61 18.49 7.34
N GLY A 184 12.92 19.52 8.13
CA GLY A 184 13.64 20.73 7.69
C GLY A 184 15.06 20.49 7.11
N GLY A 185 15.42 19.24 6.81
CA GLY A 185 16.74 18.80 6.37
C GLY A 185 16.94 18.84 4.85
N GLY A 186 16.98 20.04 4.27
CA GLY A 186 17.73 20.40 3.04
C GLY A 186 17.79 19.45 1.81
N ILE A 187 18.78 19.72 0.96
CA ILE A 187 19.03 19.08 -0.35
C ILE A 187 19.40 17.58 -0.22
N SER A 188 20.12 17.20 0.84
CA SER A 188 20.58 15.81 1.04
C SER A 188 19.43 14.82 1.23
N LYS A 189 18.33 15.20 1.89
CA LYS A 189 17.15 14.34 2.03
C LYS A 189 16.34 14.27 0.76
N ALA A 190 16.22 15.40 0.04
CA ALA A 190 15.55 15.44 -1.26
C ALA A 190 16.15 14.41 -2.23
N GLU A 191 17.48 14.31 -2.25
CA GLU A 191 18.18 13.35 -3.09
C GLU A 191 17.96 11.90 -2.64
N LYS A 192 17.99 11.62 -1.32
CA LYS A 192 17.67 10.28 -0.79
C LYS A 192 16.26 9.82 -1.16
N TYR A 193 15.26 10.71 -1.07
CA TYR A 193 13.89 10.41 -1.49
C TYR A 193 13.81 10.16 -2.99
N GLY A 194 14.47 10.99 -3.79
CA GLY A 194 14.54 10.79 -5.24
C GLY A 194 15.12 9.43 -5.63
N GLN A 195 16.23 9.03 -5.01
CA GLN A 195 16.86 7.73 -5.24
C GLN A 195 15.95 6.57 -4.82
N LEU A 196 15.26 6.69 -3.69
CA LEU A 196 14.30 5.68 -3.25
C LEU A 196 13.18 5.50 -4.28
N TYR A 197 12.62 6.59 -4.79
CA TYR A 197 11.57 6.57 -5.80
C TYR A 197 12.02 5.92 -7.11
N GLU A 198 13.27 6.16 -7.53
CA GLU A 198 13.84 5.56 -8.74
C GLU A 198 14.11 4.06 -8.60
N GLN A 199 14.45 3.59 -7.39
CA GLN A 199 14.67 2.18 -7.11
C GLN A 199 13.39 1.33 -7.19
N VAL A 200 12.21 1.95 -7.13
CA VAL A 200 10.94 1.25 -7.27
C VAL A 200 10.67 0.93 -8.75
N PRO A 201 10.61 -0.36 -9.15
CA PRO A 201 10.26 -0.73 -10.52
C PRO A 201 8.80 -0.37 -10.80
N ILE A 202 8.54 0.38 -11.87
CA ILE A 202 7.20 0.88 -12.22
C ILE A 202 6.21 -0.28 -12.38
N SER A 203 6.60 -1.33 -13.09
CA SER A 203 5.75 -2.51 -13.32
C SER A 203 5.39 -3.23 -12.01
N ALA A 204 6.33 -3.38 -11.08
CA ALA A 204 6.08 -3.99 -9.78
C ALA A 204 5.12 -3.13 -8.93
N ALA A 205 5.34 -1.81 -8.90
CA ALA A 205 4.48 -0.86 -8.19
C ALA A 205 3.04 -0.86 -8.75
N GLN A 206 2.88 -0.85 -10.07
CA GLN A 206 1.58 -0.93 -10.71
C GLN A 206 0.85 -2.24 -10.36
N ARG A 207 1.56 -3.37 -10.32
CA ARG A 207 0.99 -4.68 -9.95
C ARG A 207 0.55 -4.71 -8.49
N ALA A 208 1.39 -4.24 -7.57
CA ALA A 208 1.03 -4.11 -6.16
C ALA A 208 -0.21 -3.21 -5.97
N LEU A 209 -0.26 -2.08 -6.68
CA LEU A 209 -1.38 -1.15 -6.62
C LEU A 209 -2.69 -1.80 -7.10
N ARG A 210 -2.66 -2.67 -8.11
CA ARG A 210 -3.87 -3.38 -8.58
C ARG A 210 -4.54 -4.20 -7.47
N PHE A 211 -3.77 -4.82 -6.57
CA PHE A 211 -4.34 -5.56 -5.44
C PHE A 211 -5.07 -4.63 -4.46
N TRP A 212 -4.52 -3.45 -4.16
CA TRP A 212 -5.19 -2.48 -3.30
C TRP A 212 -6.44 -1.87 -3.94
N LYS A 213 -6.41 -1.60 -5.25
CA LYS A 213 -7.58 -1.17 -6.03
C LYS A 213 -8.72 -2.18 -5.98
N VAL A 214 -8.40 -3.47 -6.12
CA VAL A 214 -9.38 -4.55 -6.06
C VAL A 214 -10.02 -4.63 -4.67
N ARG A 215 -9.22 -4.51 -3.61
CA ARG A 215 -9.71 -4.48 -2.23
C ARG A 215 -10.62 -3.28 -1.95
N ALA A 216 -10.23 -2.08 -2.39
CA ALA A 216 -11.02 -0.87 -2.18
C ALA A 216 -12.41 -0.92 -2.84
N LYS A 217 -12.50 -1.53 -4.02
CA LYS A 217 -13.79 -1.75 -4.71
C LYS A 217 -14.68 -2.73 -3.97
N GLY A 218 -14.13 -3.84 -3.45
CA GLY A 218 -14.88 -4.79 -2.63
C GLY A 218 -15.45 -4.16 -1.35
N THR A 219 -14.67 -3.27 -0.72
CA THR A 219 -15.09 -2.49 0.46
C THR A 219 -16.29 -1.57 0.14
N THR A 220 -16.23 -0.86 -0.99
CA THR A 220 -17.30 0.07 -1.40
C THR A 220 -18.62 -0.64 -1.69
N SER A 221 -18.58 -1.84 -2.31
CA SER A 221 -19.79 -2.64 -2.55
C SER A 221 -20.43 -3.19 -1.27
N ALA A 222 -19.63 -3.49 -0.24
CA ALA A 222 -20.14 -3.98 1.04
C ALA A 222 -20.81 -2.90 1.90
N GLN A 223 -20.48 -1.61 1.69
CA GLN A 223 -21.13 -0.48 2.37
C GLN A 223 -22.44 -0.03 1.70
N ALA A 224 -22.71 -0.48 0.47
CA ALA A 224 -23.88 -0.09 -0.32
C ALA A 224 -25.00 -1.16 -0.35
N ALA A 225 -24.78 -2.31 0.30
CA ALA A 225 -25.73 -3.42 0.43
C ALA A 225 -26.22 -3.53 1.88
#